data_AF-A0A930DCE4-F1
#
_entry.id   AF-A0A930DCE4-F1
#
_cell.length_a   1.000
_cell.length_b   1.000
_cell.length_c   1.000
_cell.angle_alpha   90.00
_cell.angle_beta   90.00
_cell.angle_gamma   90.00
#
_symmetry.space_group_name_H-M   'P 1'
#
loop_
_entity.id
_entity.type
_entity.pdbx_description
1 polymer ?
#
loop_
_entity_poly.entity_id
_entity_poly.type
_entity_poly.pdbx_seq_one_letter_code
_entity_poly.pdbx_strand_id
1 'polypeptide(L)'
;MKYLQRLGKSLMLPVACLPVAAILMGIGYWIDPTGWGGNNIVAAFLLKAGGAIIDNMAILFAIGVAVGMSDDGDGAAALAGLVSWLVITTLLSKGSVAMFTGVEADAVPAAFGKTQTQFIGIVCGLIGAACYNKFKTTKLPDALSFFSGKRSVAIVTAGFSLIAAIVLFFIWPLIYG
;
A
#
# COMPACT_ATOMS: atom_id res chain seq x y z
N MET A 1 24.29 0.01 -7.46
CA MET A 1 23.48 -0.17 -8.69
C MET A 1 22.46 -1.32 -8.60
N LYS A 2 22.78 -2.49 -8.03
CA LYS A 2 21.85 -3.65 -7.97
C LYS A 2 20.53 -3.37 -7.19
N TYR A 3 20.54 -2.57 -6.13
CA TYR A 3 19.33 -2.30 -5.32
C TYR A 3 18.27 -1.49 -6.06
N LEU A 4 18.64 -0.36 -6.67
CA LEU A 4 17.70 0.47 -7.45
C LEU A 4 17.16 -0.28 -8.67
N GLN A 5 17.98 -1.12 -9.31
CA GLN A 5 17.51 -1.97 -10.40
C GLN A 5 16.51 -3.02 -9.90
N ARG A 6 16.74 -3.62 -8.72
CA ARG A 6 15.79 -4.55 -8.10
C ARG A 6 14.49 -3.86 -7.71
N LEU A 7 14.56 -2.64 -7.17
CA LEU A 7 13.39 -1.81 -6.89
C LEU A 7 12.61 -1.54 -8.18
N GLY A 8 13.27 -1.10 -9.26
CA GLY A 8 12.63 -0.91 -10.56
C GLY A 8 11.93 -2.16 -11.08
N LYS A 9 12.53 -3.34 -10.92
CA LYS A 9 11.90 -4.63 -11.27
C LYS A 9 10.71 -4.96 -10.37
N SER A 10 10.78 -4.67 -9.07
CA SER A 10 9.69 -4.94 -8.12
C SER A 10 8.41 -4.14 -8.44
N LEU A 11 8.57 -2.94 -9.01
CA LEU A 11 7.44 -2.10 -9.44
C LEU A 11 6.72 -2.68 -10.67
N MET A 12 7.33 -3.62 -11.40
CA MET A 12 6.68 -4.23 -12.57
C MET A 12 5.51 -5.13 -12.19
N LEU A 13 5.54 -5.75 -11.01
CA LEU A 13 4.48 -6.66 -10.56
C LEU A 13 3.12 -5.96 -10.42
N PRO A 14 2.98 -4.84 -9.70
CA PRO A 14 1.70 -4.11 -9.64
C PRO A 14 1.33 -3.46 -10.96
N VAL A 15 2.31 -2.99 -11.74
CA VAL A 15 2.08 -2.37 -13.06
C VAL A 15 1.49 -3.36 -14.06
N ALA A 16 1.80 -4.65 -13.94
CA ALA A 16 1.26 -5.70 -14.81
C ALA A 16 -0.27 -5.83 -14.73
N CYS A 17 -0.92 -5.35 -13.67
CA CYS A 17 -2.38 -5.36 -13.56
C CYS A 17 -3.07 -4.18 -14.29
N LEU A 18 -2.34 -3.11 -14.59
CA LEU A 18 -2.89 -1.90 -15.19
C LEU A 18 -3.45 -2.08 -16.61
N PRO A 19 -2.88 -2.91 -17.51
CA PRO A 19 -3.44 -3.14 -18.84
C PRO A 19 -4.88 -3.67 -18.79
N VAL A 20 -5.18 -4.59 -17.87
CA VAL A 20 -6.54 -5.13 -17.72
C VAL A 20 -7.49 -4.03 -17.25
N ALA A 21 -7.08 -3.22 -16.27
CA ALA A 21 -7.88 -2.10 -15.79
C ALA A 21 -8.19 -1.09 -16.91
N ALA A 22 -7.17 -0.74 -17.70
CA ALA A 22 -7.29 0.19 -18.81
C ALA A 22 -8.20 -0.34 -19.93
N ILE A 23 -8.10 -1.62 -20.28
CA ILE A 23 -8.97 -2.25 -21.28
C ILE A 23 -10.43 -2.24 -20.80
N LEU A 24 -10.68 -2.66 -19.57
CA LEU A 24 -12.03 -2.69 -19.00
C LEU A 24 -12.66 -1.30 -18.98
N MET A 25 -11.93 -0.29 -18.48
CA MET A 25 -12.46 1.08 -18.47
C MET A 25 -12.57 1.66 -19.88
N GLY A 26 -11.64 1.37 -20.78
CA GLY A 26 -11.67 1.82 -22.17
C GLY A 26 -12.92 1.31 -22.91
N ILE A 27 -13.27 0.04 -22.75
CA ILE A 27 -14.51 -0.52 -23.30
C ILE A 27 -15.73 0.11 -22.61
N GLY A 28 -15.69 0.27 -21.28
CA GLY A 28 -16.77 0.91 -20.52
C GLY A 28 -17.09 2.33 -21.02
N TYR A 29 -16.06 3.16 -21.20
CA TYR A 29 -16.20 4.52 -21.75
C TYR A 29 -16.55 4.53 -23.23
N TRP A 30 -16.17 3.52 -24.00
CA TRP A 30 -16.62 3.40 -25.39
C TRP A 30 -18.14 3.12 -25.48
N ILE A 31 -18.67 2.31 -24.55
CA ILE A 31 -20.10 2.00 -24.47
C ILE A 31 -20.92 3.19 -23.92
N ASP A 32 -20.42 3.88 -22.89
CA ASP A 32 -21.07 5.06 -22.31
C ASP A 32 -20.08 6.24 -22.17
N PRO A 33 -19.85 7.01 -23.25
CA PRO A 33 -18.82 8.06 -23.27
C PRO A 33 -19.10 9.24 -22.33
N THR A 34 -20.36 9.48 -21.98
CA THR A 34 -20.78 10.68 -21.22
C THR A 34 -21.51 10.37 -19.93
N GLY A 35 -22.04 9.16 -19.76
CA GLY A 35 -22.80 8.78 -18.57
C GLY A 35 -21.98 8.16 -17.44
N TRP A 36 -20.70 7.85 -17.66
CA TRP A 36 -19.84 7.23 -16.63
C TRP A 36 -20.43 5.93 -16.05
N GLY A 37 -21.23 5.21 -16.84
CA GLY A 37 -21.97 4.02 -16.45
C GLY A 37 -23.40 4.28 -15.98
N GLY A 38 -23.81 5.54 -15.81
CA GLY A 38 -25.17 5.89 -15.41
C GLY A 38 -26.23 5.55 -16.46
N ASN A 39 -25.85 5.53 -17.74
CA ASN A 39 -26.78 5.28 -18.84
C ASN A 39 -26.80 3.82 -19.31
N ASN A 40 -25.81 3.00 -18.90
CA ASN A 40 -25.69 1.62 -19.32
C ASN A 40 -25.06 0.74 -18.23
N ILE A 41 -25.79 -0.30 -17.80
CA ILE A 41 -25.35 -1.21 -16.74
C ILE A 41 -24.08 -1.99 -17.10
N VAL A 42 -23.87 -2.32 -18.38
CA VAL A 42 -22.65 -3.00 -18.85
C VAL A 42 -21.45 -2.06 -18.76
N ALA A 43 -21.63 -0.80 -19.15
CA ALA A 43 -20.59 0.22 -18.98
C ALA A 43 -20.26 0.44 -17.50
N ALA A 44 -21.26 0.54 -16.62
CA ALA A 44 -21.06 0.65 -15.17
C ALA A 44 -20.25 -0.52 -14.61
N PHE A 45 -20.61 -1.75 -15.01
CA PHE A 45 -19.91 -2.96 -14.57
C PHE A 45 -18.44 -2.94 -14.97
N LEU A 46 -18.14 -2.62 -16.23
CA LEU A 46 -16.76 -2.55 -16.74
C LEU A 46 -15.95 -1.43 -16.11
N LEU A 47 -16.53 -0.23 -15.96
CA LEU A 47 -15.88 0.92 -15.31
C LEU A 47 -15.57 0.63 -13.84
N LYS A 48 -16.50 0.00 -13.10
CA LYS A 48 -16.27 -0.40 -11.70
C LYS A 48 -15.22 -1.51 -11.58
N ALA A 49 -15.22 -2.48 -12.49
CA ALA A 49 -14.23 -3.54 -12.50
C ALA A 49 -12.81 -3.01 -12.75
N GLY A 50 -12.62 -2.10 -13.71
CA GLY A 50 -11.33 -1.48 -13.95
C GLY A 50 -10.92 -0.50 -12.84
N GLY A 51 -11.89 0.29 -12.34
CA GLY A 51 -11.70 1.18 -11.20
C GLY A 51 -11.19 0.47 -9.95
N ALA A 52 -11.67 -0.74 -9.67
CA ALA A 52 -11.20 -1.54 -8.53
C ALA A 52 -9.68 -1.73 -8.48
N ILE A 53 -9.01 -1.83 -9.64
CA ILE A 53 -7.55 -1.95 -9.72
C ILE A 53 -6.88 -0.58 -9.59
N ILE A 54 -7.37 0.44 -10.32
CA ILE A 54 -6.77 1.78 -10.34
C ILE A 54 -6.89 2.45 -8.96
N ASP A 55 -8.07 2.37 -8.35
CA ASP A 55 -8.38 2.98 -7.05
C ASP A 55 -7.57 2.33 -5.92
N ASN A 56 -7.18 1.07 -6.07
CA ASN A 56 -6.36 0.32 -5.11
C ASN A 56 -4.91 0.17 -5.57
N MET A 57 -4.43 0.99 -6.50
CA MET A 57 -3.07 0.85 -7.02
C MET A 57 -2.02 0.98 -5.91
N ALA A 58 -2.22 1.88 -4.95
CA ALA A 58 -1.24 2.09 -3.90
C ALA A 58 -1.02 0.84 -2.99
N ILE A 59 -2.08 0.10 -2.67
CA ILE A 59 -1.94 -1.17 -1.92
C ILE A 59 -1.29 -2.27 -2.78
N LEU A 60 -1.57 -2.30 -4.09
CA LEU A 60 -0.89 -3.21 -5.02
C LEU A 60 0.61 -2.92 -5.06
N PHE A 61 1.02 -1.65 -5.04
CA PHE A 61 2.42 -1.26 -4.93
C PHE A 61 3.04 -1.68 -3.60
N ALA A 62 2.34 -1.54 -2.47
CA ALA A 62 2.84 -2.02 -1.18
C ALA A 62 3.13 -3.52 -1.18
N ILE A 63 2.20 -4.32 -1.70
CA ILE A 63 2.36 -5.77 -1.80
C ILE A 63 3.46 -6.12 -2.81
N GLY A 64 3.41 -5.54 -4.00
CA GLY A 64 4.30 -5.92 -5.10
C GLY A 64 5.75 -5.53 -4.86
N VAL A 65 5.99 -4.35 -4.26
CA VAL A 65 7.34 -3.95 -3.83
C VAL A 65 7.83 -4.85 -2.71
N ALA A 66 6.98 -5.20 -1.73
CA ALA A 66 7.39 -6.09 -0.64
C ALA A 66 7.86 -7.45 -1.15
N VAL A 67 7.10 -8.06 -2.08
CA VAL A 67 7.48 -9.33 -2.72
C VAL A 67 8.74 -9.18 -3.57
N GLY A 68 8.78 -8.22 -4.50
CA GLY A 68 9.90 -8.08 -5.42
C GLY A 68 11.23 -7.67 -4.75
N MET A 69 11.16 -7.02 -3.58
CA MET A 69 12.32 -6.67 -2.77
C MET A 69 12.68 -7.73 -1.70
N SER A 70 11.84 -8.74 -1.49
CA SER A 70 12.16 -9.89 -0.64
C SER A 70 13.09 -10.87 -1.35
N ASP A 71 14.01 -11.51 -0.62
CA ASP A 71 15.07 -12.36 -1.21
C ASP A 71 14.57 -13.59 -1.95
N ASP A 72 13.42 -14.13 -1.55
CA ASP A 72 12.86 -15.38 -2.04
C ASP A 72 11.44 -15.22 -2.62
N GLY A 73 10.88 -14.00 -2.64
CA GLY A 73 9.55 -13.74 -3.18
C GLY A 73 8.41 -14.35 -2.35
N ASP A 74 8.65 -14.67 -1.08
CA ASP A 74 7.69 -15.38 -0.24
C ASP A 74 6.43 -14.55 0.09
N GLY A 75 5.29 -15.22 0.17
CA GLY A 75 4.00 -14.59 0.50
C GLY A 75 3.96 -13.91 1.88
N ALA A 76 4.81 -14.31 2.83
CA ALA A 76 4.93 -13.60 4.10
C ALA A 76 5.48 -12.18 3.94
N ALA A 77 6.31 -11.91 2.92
CA ALA A 77 6.74 -10.55 2.59
C ALA A 77 5.58 -9.71 2.05
N ALA A 78 4.72 -10.29 1.22
CA ALA A 78 3.48 -9.64 0.74
C ALA A 78 2.60 -9.22 1.92
N LEU A 79 2.37 -10.15 2.86
CA LEU A 79 1.58 -9.89 4.06
C LEU A 79 2.21 -8.79 4.92
N ALA A 80 3.53 -8.79 5.07
CA ALA A 80 4.25 -7.73 5.77
C ALA A 80 4.04 -6.35 5.12
N GLY A 81 4.19 -6.26 3.80
CA GLY A 81 3.91 -5.02 3.04
C GLY A 81 2.48 -4.53 3.22
N LEU A 82 1.50 -5.45 3.19
CA LEU A 82 0.09 -5.14 3.45
C LEU A 82 -0.14 -4.64 4.89
N VAL A 83 0.44 -5.30 5.88
CA VAL A 83 0.36 -4.87 7.29
C VAL A 83 0.92 -3.46 7.44
N SER A 84 2.07 -3.18 6.82
CA SER A 84 2.66 -1.84 6.82
C SER A 84 1.75 -0.78 6.22
N TRP A 85 1.15 -1.10 5.08
CA TRP A 85 0.17 -0.25 4.41
C TRP A 85 -1.04 0.07 5.29
N LEU A 86 -1.65 -0.95 5.89
CA LEU A 86 -2.84 -0.78 6.73
C LEU A 86 -2.53 0.07 7.96
N VAL A 87 -1.40 -0.17 8.64
CA VAL A 87 -0.99 0.59 9.82
C VAL A 87 -0.77 2.06 9.47
N ILE A 88 0.04 2.35 8.44
CA ILE A 88 0.39 3.72 8.06
C ILE A 88 -0.83 4.49 7.56
N THR A 89 -1.63 3.90 6.66
CA THR A 89 -2.79 4.62 6.09
C THR A 89 -3.89 4.87 7.10
N THR A 90 -4.06 3.98 8.10
CA THR A 90 -5.00 4.20 9.20
C THR A 90 -4.53 5.36 10.07
N LEU A 91 -3.28 5.32 10.54
CA LEU A 91 -2.75 6.35 11.45
C LEU A 91 -2.66 7.73 10.81
N LEU A 92 -2.41 7.79 9.50
CA LEU A 92 -2.35 9.05 8.76
C LEU A 92 -3.70 9.48 8.17
N SER A 93 -4.78 8.75 8.42
CA SER A 93 -6.10 9.11 7.91
C SER A 93 -6.56 10.46 8.49
N LYS A 94 -7.35 11.23 7.72
CA LYS A 94 -7.92 12.52 8.16
C LYS A 94 -8.57 12.41 9.55
N GLY A 95 -9.31 11.33 9.82
CA GLY A 95 -9.96 11.08 11.12
C GLY A 95 -8.99 10.82 12.27
N SER A 96 -7.96 9.99 12.06
CA SER A 96 -6.96 9.73 13.10
C SER A 96 -6.12 10.97 13.40
N VAL A 97 -5.73 11.73 12.38
CA VAL A 97 -4.96 12.97 12.56
C VAL A 97 -5.77 14.03 13.31
N ALA A 98 -7.06 14.19 12.98
CA ALA A 98 -7.97 15.06 13.74
C ALA A 98 -7.99 14.67 15.23
N MET A 99 -8.13 13.37 15.53
CA MET A 99 -8.11 12.85 16.89
C MET A 99 -6.80 13.12 17.63
N PHE A 100 -5.65 12.97 16.95
CA PHE A 100 -4.33 13.19 17.57
C PHE A 100 -4.01 14.67 17.83
N THR A 101 -4.55 15.56 17.00
CA THR A 101 -4.27 17.01 17.07
C THR A 101 -5.36 17.79 17.80
N GLY A 102 -6.51 17.17 18.08
CA GLY A 102 -7.64 17.80 18.76
C GLY A 102 -8.35 18.87 17.90
N VAL A 103 -8.14 18.85 16.58
CA VAL A 103 -8.78 19.79 15.65
C VAL A 103 -9.94 19.13 14.93
N GLU A 104 -10.90 19.94 14.50
CA GLU A 104 -11.98 19.49 13.62
C GLU A 104 -11.41 18.91 12.33
N ALA A 105 -12.10 17.91 11.77
CA ALA A 105 -11.60 17.20 10.59
C ALA A 105 -11.26 18.18 9.44
N ASP A 106 -12.04 19.24 9.25
CA ASP A 106 -11.84 20.20 8.17
C ASP A 106 -10.65 21.15 8.37
N ALA A 107 -10.09 21.21 9.58
CA ALA A 107 -8.84 21.91 9.87
C ALA A 107 -7.59 21.03 9.65
N VAL A 108 -7.77 19.72 9.40
CA VAL A 108 -6.66 18.81 9.11
C VAL A 108 -6.08 19.13 7.73
N PRO A 109 -4.73 19.17 7.57
CA PRO A 109 -4.09 19.40 6.28
C PRO A 109 -4.62 18.48 5.19
N ALA A 110 -4.92 19.04 4.01
CA ALA A 110 -5.47 18.30 2.86
C ALA A 110 -4.63 17.08 2.44
N ALA A 111 -3.32 17.12 2.73
CA ALA A 111 -2.38 16.01 2.57
C ALA A 111 -2.89 14.69 3.17
N PHE A 112 -3.53 14.73 4.34
CA PHE A 112 -4.03 13.54 5.03
C PHE A 112 -5.34 13.00 4.44
N GLY A 113 -6.01 13.78 3.57
CA GLY A 113 -7.09 13.28 2.71
C GLY A 113 -6.59 12.49 1.50
N LYS A 114 -5.28 12.51 1.22
CA LYS A 114 -4.64 11.85 0.08
C LYS A 114 -3.43 11.03 0.51
N THR A 115 -3.61 10.17 1.51
CA THR A 115 -2.54 9.27 2.01
C THR A 115 -2.43 7.98 1.21
N GLN A 116 -3.43 7.64 0.40
CA GLN A 116 -3.40 6.41 -0.39
C GLN A 116 -2.68 6.59 -1.74
N THR A 117 -1.41 7.00 -1.70
CA THR A 117 -0.59 7.22 -2.90
C THR A 117 0.36 6.06 -3.17
N GLN A 118 0.75 5.88 -4.42
CA GLN A 118 1.74 4.89 -4.86
C GLN A 118 3.07 5.10 -4.14
N PHE A 119 3.43 6.34 -3.82
CA PHE A 119 4.62 6.65 -3.01
C PHE A 119 4.54 6.02 -1.63
N ILE A 120 3.45 6.25 -0.88
CA ILE A 120 3.25 5.62 0.43
C ILE A 120 3.20 4.10 0.26
N GLY A 121 2.58 3.59 -0.80
CA GLY A 121 2.59 2.17 -1.15
C GLY A 121 4.01 1.61 -1.25
N ILE A 122 4.88 2.24 -2.03
CA ILE A 122 6.28 1.84 -2.19
C ILE A 122 7.03 1.87 -0.86
N VAL A 123 6.85 2.93 -0.05
CA VAL A 123 7.47 3.03 1.29
C VAL A 123 7.03 1.87 2.17
N CYS A 124 5.72 1.59 2.23
CA CYS A 124 5.17 0.47 2.99
C CYS A 124 5.74 -0.88 2.53
N GLY A 125 5.85 -1.08 1.22
CA GLY A 125 6.43 -2.29 0.63
C GLY A 125 7.91 -2.45 0.96
N LEU A 126 8.69 -1.37 0.93
CA LEU A 126 10.10 -1.38 1.34
C LEU A 126 10.27 -1.74 2.82
N ILE A 127 9.43 -1.20 3.71
CA ILE A 127 9.43 -1.57 5.13
C ILE A 127 9.14 -3.07 5.29
N GLY A 128 8.10 -3.58 4.60
CA GLY A 128 7.74 -5.00 4.63
C GLY A 128 8.86 -5.91 4.14
N ALA A 129 9.48 -5.59 3.00
CA ALA A 129 10.62 -6.34 2.47
C ALA A 129 11.83 -6.30 3.39
N ALA A 130 12.17 -5.14 3.95
CA ALA A 130 13.29 -4.98 4.86
C ALA A 130 13.09 -5.80 6.14
N CYS A 131 11.88 -5.77 6.71
CA CYS A 131 11.53 -6.58 7.86
C CYS A 131 11.56 -8.07 7.53
N TYR A 132 11.03 -8.48 6.38
CA TYR A 132 11.06 -9.88 5.95
C TYR A 132 12.50 -10.39 5.82
N ASN A 133 13.34 -9.70 5.05
CA ASN A 133 14.71 -10.14 4.80
C ASN A 133 15.53 -10.25 6.10
N LYS A 134 15.26 -9.38 7.08
CA LYS A 134 15.97 -9.35 8.36
C LYS A 134 15.44 -10.34 9.38
N PHE A 135 14.12 -10.52 9.49
CA PHE A 135 13.48 -11.22 10.61
C PHE A 135 12.88 -12.59 10.26
N LYS A 136 12.88 -13.00 8.98
CA LYS A 136 12.32 -14.29 8.53
C LYS A 136 12.94 -15.54 9.21
N THR A 137 14.14 -15.42 9.78
CA THR A 137 14.84 -16.51 10.49
C THR A 137 14.96 -16.27 12.01
N THR A 138 14.34 -15.23 12.55
CA THR A 138 14.43 -14.89 13.97
C THR A 138 13.77 -15.96 14.84
N LYS A 139 14.48 -16.41 15.88
CA LYS A 139 13.97 -17.32 16.90
C LYS A 139 13.62 -16.51 18.15
N LEU A 140 12.39 -16.66 18.62
CA LEU A 140 11.91 -16.03 19.84
C LEU A 140 12.05 -17.00 21.04
N PRO A 141 12.07 -16.48 22.28
CA PRO A 141 12.11 -17.31 23.49
C PRO A 141 10.94 -18.30 23.53
N ASP A 142 11.07 -19.39 24.31
CA ASP A 142 10.12 -20.51 24.30
C ASP A 142 8.65 -20.09 24.45
N ALA A 143 8.38 -19.11 25.31
CA ALA A 143 7.04 -18.54 25.54
C ALA A 143 6.41 -17.88 24.29
N LEU A 144 7.21 -17.39 23.34
CA LEU A 144 6.78 -16.73 22.10
C LEU A 144 7.22 -17.50 20.84
N SER A 145 7.70 -18.73 21.01
CA SER A 145 8.27 -19.56 19.94
C SER A 145 7.32 -19.76 18.75
N PHE A 146 5.99 -19.76 18.99
CA PHE A 146 4.95 -19.83 17.96
C PHE A 146 5.07 -18.74 16.89
N PHE A 147 5.52 -17.54 17.27
CA PHE A 147 5.69 -16.41 16.37
C PHE A 147 7.05 -16.40 15.67
N SER A 148 7.93 -17.37 15.91
CA SER A 148 9.27 -17.40 15.30
C SER A 148 9.23 -17.55 13.78
N GLY A 149 10.35 -17.17 13.15
CA GLY A 149 10.55 -17.27 11.71
C GLY A 149 9.65 -16.30 10.94
N LYS A 150 9.11 -16.75 9.80
CA LYS A 150 8.30 -15.94 8.87
C LYS A 150 7.05 -15.32 9.52
N ARG A 151 6.53 -15.91 10.60
CA ARG A 151 5.35 -15.41 11.33
C ARG A 151 5.66 -14.12 12.11
N SER A 152 6.89 -13.95 12.58
CA SER A 152 7.32 -12.75 13.32
C SER A 152 7.35 -11.52 12.44
N VAL A 153 7.52 -11.71 11.13
CA VAL A 153 7.76 -10.62 10.18
C VAL A 153 6.60 -9.63 10.19
N ALA A 154 5.36 -10.10 10.15
CA ALA A 154 4.19 -9.24 10.18
C ALA A 154 4.12 -8.40 11.47
N ILE A 155 4.46 -8.99 12.61
CA ILE A 155 4.45 -8.34 13.92
C ILE A 155 5.53 -7.24 13.97
N VAL A 156 6.74 -7.58 13.59
CA VAL A 156 7.87 -6.65 13.58
C VAL A 156 7.61 -5.52 12.58
N THR A 157 7.03 -5.85 11.42
CA THR A 157 6.66 -4.85 10.40
C THR A 157 5.65 -3.86 10.96
N ALA A 158 4.60 -4.31 11.65
CA ALA A 158 3.66 -3.40 12.31
C ALA A 158 4.38 -2.43 13.25
N GLY A 159 5.32 -2.92 14.07
CA GLY A 159 6.15 -2.08 14.95
C GLY A 159 6.97 -1.02 14.21
N PHE A 160 7.67 -1.40 13.14
CA PHE A 160 8.41 -0.43 12.31
C PHE A 160 7.48 0.56 11.57
N SER A 161 6.30 0.12 11.18
CA SER A 161 5.29 0.96 10.53
C SER A 161 4.71 2.01 11.48
N LEU A 162 4.64 1.76 12.80
CA LEU A 162 4.30 2.79 13.78
C LEU A 162 5.33 3.92 13.78
N ILE A 163 6.62 3.57 13.79
CA ILE A 163 7.71 4.55 13.76
C ILE A 163 7.66 5.33 12.43
N ALA A 164 7.48 4.63 11.31
CA ALA A 164 7.36 5.27 10.00
C ALA A 164 6.13 6.18 9.90
N ALA A 165 4.99 5.80 10.50
CA ALA A 165 3.80 6.65 10.55
C ALA A 165 4.04 7.94 11.34
N ILE A 166 4.75 7.89 12.47
CA ILE A 166 5.13 9.10 13.23
C ILE A 166 6.00 10.01 12.37
N VAL A 167 6.99 9.46 11.66
CA VAL A 167 7.84 10.25 10.76
C VAL A 167 7.02 10.88 9.62
N LEU A 168 6.18 10.09 8.96
CA LEU A 168 5.31 10.55 7.88
C LEU A 168 4.26 11.55 8.36
N PHE A 169 3.81 11.49 9.61
CA PHE A 169 2.88 12.48 10.17
C PHE A 169 3.43 13.91 10.06
N PHE A 170 4.72 14.11 10.28
CA PHE A 170 5.34 15.44 10.17
C PHE A 170 5.80 15.76 8.74
N ILE A 171 6.30 14.75 8.01
CA ILE A 171 6.92 14.96 6.70
C ILE A 171 5.89 14.98 5.56
N TRP A 172 4.81 14.21 5.65
CA TRP A 172 3.83 14.07 4.57
C TRP A 172 3.17 15.39 4.14
N PRO A 173 2.76 16.29 5.06
CA PRO A 173 2.25 17.61 4.66
C PRO A 173 3.25 18.44 3.86
N LEU A 174 4.55 18.28 4.10
CA LEU A 174 5.62 19.00 3.39
C LEU A 174 5.91 18.41 2.01
N ILE A 175 5.71 17.10 1.84
CA ILE A 175 5.88 16.43 0.54
C ILE A 175 4.67 16.67 -0.37
N TYR A 176 3.47 16.71 0.22
CA TYR A 176 2.23 16.90 -0.51
C TYR A 176 1.93 18.37 -0.85
N GLY A 177 2.31 19.28 0.06
CA GLY A 177 2.02 20.72 -0.01
C GLY A 177 2.82 21.49 -1.05
#